data_AF-A0A0B0N3N9-F1
#
_entry.id   AF-A0A0B0N3N9-F1
#
_cell.length_a   1.000
_cell.length_b   1.000
_cell.length_c   1.000
_cell.angle_alpha   90.00
_cell.angle_beta   90.00
_cell.angle_gamma   90.00
#
_symmetry.space_group_name_H-M   'P 1'
#
loop_
_entity.id
_entity.type
_entity.pdbx_description
1 polymer ?
#
loop_
_entity_poly.entity_id
_entity_poly.type
_entity_poly.pdbx_seq_one_letter_code
_entity_poly.pdbx_strand_id
1 'polypeptide(L)'
;MASQVSQIHASPISCNMENRPKADFHPGIWGDVFLNCPDKDIDITTQLRYEELKEEVRRILVAPMDTSIQKLPLIDAVQRLGVNYHFEKEIEDALEAIYHDNNEADNDLRTTTLRFRLHKEHGFDVPCEVFYKFKDEERNFKSSLTNDVQGLLELYEASCMRVHGEDILDEAISFTTTHLTVAAATLDYPLSEQDIESHSKALLEFAKIDFNLLQLFHRKELSEICRWWKDLDFTSKLPFARDRVVEGYFWIVGVYFEPQYSLGRKIMTKVIAMASIEDDTYDSYATYD
;
A
#
# COMPACT_ATOMS: atom_id res chain seq x y z
N MET A 1 33.18 17.31 55.49
CA MET A 1 33.98 17.56 54.27
C MET A 1 32.99 17.75 53.12
N ALA A 2 32.69 19.01 52.80
CA ALA A 2 31.81 19.36 51.68
C ALA A 2 32.67 19.51 50.43
N SER A 3 32.38 18.74 49.38
CA SER A 3 33.04 18.84 48.09
C SER A 3 32.30 19.88 47.24
N GLN A 4 32.97 20.98 46.91
CA GLN A 4 32.49 22.00 45.98
C GLN A 4 32.57 21.47 44.56
N VAL A 5 31.43 21.35 43.87
CA VAL A 5 31.38 21.11 42.43
C VAL A 5 31.57 22.46 41.73
N SER A 6 32.66 22.58 40.98
CA SER A 6 33.00 23.76 40.18
C SER A 6 32.03 23.87 39.00
N GLN A 7 31.29 24.98 38.91
CA GLN A 7 30.46 25.31 37.75
C GLN A 7 31.35 25.85 36.63
N ILE A 8 31.46 25.09 35.54
CA ILE A 8 32.06 25.57 34.29
C ILE A 8 31.02 26.44 33.60
N HIS A 9 31.25 27.76 33.57
CA HIS A 9 30.47 28.66 32.72
C HIS A 9 30.84 28.42 31.25
N ALA A 10 29.92 27.83 30.48
CA ALA A 10 29.99 27.85 29.03
C ALA A 10 29.77 29.30 28.56
N SER A 11 30.76 29.85 27.85
CA SER A 11 30.62 31.13 27.19
C SER A 11 29.68 30.97 25.99
N PRO A 12 28.75 31.92 25.71
CA PRO A 12 27.92 31.83 24.53
C PRO A 12 28.80 32.03 23.30
N ILE A 13 28.90 31.00 22.46
CA ILE A 13 29.41 31.17 21.10
C ILE A 13 28.45 32.13 20.41
N SER A 14 28.92 33.35 20.15
CA SER A 14 28.23 34.30 19.29
C SER A 14 28.25 33.73 17.87
N CYS A 15 27.22 32.96 17.55
CA CYS A 15 27.02 32.44 16.21
C CYS A 15 26.44 33.59 15.37
N ASN A 16 27.23 34.15 14.46
CA ASN A 16 26.80 35.20 13.54
C ASN A 16 25.63 34.68 12.69
N MET A 17 24.40 35.06 13.05
CA MET A 17 23.18 34.66 12.32
C MET A 17 23.08 35.30 10.93
N GLU A 18 23.95 36.25 10.58
CA GLU A 18 23.85 37.07 9.36
C GLU A 18 24.28 36.36 8.07
N ASN A 19 24.95 35.20 8.12
CA ASN A 19 25.48 34.50 6.94
C ASN A 19 24.86 33.12 6.67
N ARG A 20 23.73 32.77 7.29
CA ARG A 20 23.08 31.47 7.05
C ARG A 20 22.27 31.47 5.74
N PRO A 21 22.28 30.37 4.96
CA PRO A 21 21.40 30.24 3.81
C PRO A 21 19.93 30.39 4.23
N LYS A 22 19.12 31.03 3.39
CA LYS A 22 17.68 31.13 3.62
C LYS A 22 16.99 30.03 2.83
N ALA A 23 16.31 29.14 3.53
CA ALA A 23 15.44 28.15 2.93
C ALA A 23 14.06 28.76 2.63
N ASP A 24 13.59 28.62 1.39
CA ASP A 24 12.29 29.13 0.93
C ASP A 24 11.24 28.02 0.88
N PHE A 25 11.11 27.24 1.97
CA PHE A 25 10.11 26.17 2.03
C PHE A 25 8.69 26.73 2.21
N HIS A 26 7.74 26.18 1.48
CA HIS A 26 6.33 26.52 1.65
C HIS A 26 5.80 26.03 3.03
N PRO A 27 4.90 26.79 3.67
CA PRO A 27 4.25 26.34 4.91
C PRO A 27 3.39 25.09 4.68
N GLY A 28 3.11 24.35 5.75
CA GLY A 28 2.22 23.19 5.69
C GLY A 28 0.79 23.59 5.30
N ILE A 29 0.15 22.83 4.40
CA ILE A 29 -1.20 23.14 3.89
C ILE A 29 -2.32 22.75 4.85
N TRP A 30 -2.03 21.92 5.85
CA TRP A 30 -3.03 21.31 6.72
C TRP A 30 -3.40 22.18 7.93
N GLY A 31 -2.52 23.12 8.32
CA GLY A 31 -2.69 23.91 9.54
C GLY A 31 -3.09 23.05 10.73
N ASP A 32 -4.18 23.44 11.39
CA ASP A 32 -4.67 22.79 12.62
C ASP A 32 -5.73 21.69 12.37
N VAL A 33 -6.02 21.33 11.10
CA VAL A 33 -7.13 20.42 10.71
C VAL A 33 -7.09 19.09 11.45
N PHE A 34 -5.90 18.54 11.67
CA PHE A 34 -5.73 17.23 12.31
C PHE A 34 -5.45 17.30 13.81
N LEU A 35 -5.39 18.48 14.44
CA LEU A 35 -5.13 18.56 15.88
C LEU A 35 -6.20 17.86 16.71
N ASN A 36 -7.44 17.92 16.24
CA ASN A 36 -8.59 17.30 16.90
C ASN A 36 -9.18 16.22 16.01
N CYS A 37 -9.25 15.00 16.51
CA CYS A 37 -10.11 13.98 15.93
C CYS A 37 -11.43 13.96 16.72
N PRO A 38 -12.61 14.09 16.09
CA PRO A 38 -13.86 13.94 16.81
C PRO A 38 -13.93 12.54 17.42
N ASP A 39 -14.34 12.48 18.70
CA ASP A 39 -14.66 11.22 19.36
C ASP A 39 -15.99 10.72 18.78
N LYS A 40 -15.89 10.02 17.67
CA LYS A 40 -16.98 9.20 17.16
C LYS A 40 -16.72 7.79 17.66
N ASP A 41 -17.46 7.40 18.68
CA ASP A 41 -17.61 5.98 18.99
C ASP A 41 -18.27 5.31 17.80
N ILE A 42 -17.75 4.15 17.43
CA ILE A 42 -18.35 3.32 16.40
C ILE A 42 -19.67 2.81 16.98
N ASP A 43 -20.76 3.06 16.26
CA ASP A 43 -22.07 2.59 16.69
C ASP A 43 -22.10 1.05 16.78
N ILE A 44 -22.76 0.53 17.82
CA ILE A 44 -22.80 -0.90 18.13
C ILE A 44 -23.36 -1.70 16.94
N THR A 45 -24.34 -1.16 16.21
CA THR A 45 -24.90 -1.81 15.02
C THR A 45 -23.87 -1.92 13.90
N THR A 46 -23.01 -0.91 13.74
CA THR A 46 -21.91 -0.95 12.75
C THR A 46 -20.87 -2.01 13.12
N GLN A 47 -20.51 -2.10 14.39
CA GLN A 47 -19.55 -3.11 14.86
C GLN A 47 -20.10 -4.54 14.68
N LEU A 48 -21.37 -4.77 15.02
CA LEU A 48 -22.00 -6.08 14.83
C LEU A 48 -22.03 -6.46 13.34
N ARG A 49 -22.42 -5.52 12.47
CA ARG A 49 -22.44 -5.74 11.02
C ARG A 49 -21.06 -6.04 10.46
N TYR A 50 -20.03 -5.35 10.95
CA TYR A 50 -18.64 -5.58 10.58
C TYR A 50 -18.18 -7.01 10.90
N GLU A 51 -18.44 -7.51 12.12
CA GLU A 51 -18.08 -8.87 12.51
C GLU A 51 -18.86 -9.93 11.71
N GLU A 52 -20.17 -9.71 11.48
CA GLU A 52 -21.00 -10.60 10.65
C GLU A 52 -20.44 -10.74 9.23
N LEU A 53 -20.10 -9.62 8.60
CA LEU A 53 -19.54 -9.58 7.25
C LEU A 53 -18.15 -10.21 7.19
N LYS A 54 -17.30 -9.99 8.20
CA LYS A 54 -15.98 -10.62 8.32
C LYS A 54 -16.09 -12.15 8.32
N GLU A 55 -17.00 -12.70 9.14
CA GLU A 55 -17.25 -14.15 9.18
C GLU A 55 -17.90 -14.68 7.89
N GLU A 56 -18.74 -13.88 7.22
CA GLU A 56 -19.29 -14.25 5.92
C GLU A 56 -18.21 -14.37 4.85
N VAL A 57 -17.34 -13.36 4.71
CA VAL A 57 -16.20 -13.39 3.77
C VAL A 57 -15.27 -14.57 4.08
N ARG A 58 -14.95 -14.81 5.35
CA ARG A 58 -14.15 -15.99 5.76
C ARG A 58 -14.78 -17.29 5.31
N ARG A 59 -16.09 -17.47 5.52
CA ARG A 59 -16.80 -18.69 5.11
C ARG A 59 -16.74 -18.90 3.60
N ILE A 60 -16.83 -17.82 2.80
CA ILE A 60 -16.73 -17.91 1.35
C ILE A 60 -15.31 -18.34 0.92
N LEU A 61 -14.27 -17.80 1.56
CA LEU A 61 -12.87 -18.18 1.28
C LEU A 61 -12.58 -19.66 1.60
N VAL A 62 -13.09 -20.14 2.75
CA VAL A 62 -12.86 -21.52 3.23
C VAL A 62 -13.78 -22.54 2.55
N ALA A 63 -14.87 -22.11 1.91
CA ALA A 63 -15.82 -23.02 1.27
C ALA A 63 -15.13 -24.00 0.29
N PRO A 64 -15.49 -25.29 0.29
CA PRO A 64 -15.04 -26.23 -0.72
C PRO A 64 -15.71 -25.85 -2.05
N MET A 65 -14.99 -25.12 -2.90
CA MET A 65 -15.43 -24.86 -4.28
C MET A 65 -15.07 -26.06 -5.14
N ASP A 66 -15.95 -26.43 -6.07
CA ASP A 66 -15.79 -27.60 -6.96
C ASP A 66 -14.53 -27.50 -7.85
N THR A 67 -13.97 -26.30 -8.03
CA THR A 67 -12.64 -26.08 -8.64
C THR A 67 -11.83 -25.06 -7.84
N SER A 68 -10.58 -25.42 -7.51
CA SER A 68 -9.64 -24.58 -6.75
C SER A 68 -9.41 -23.21 -7.40
N ILE A 69 -9.41 -23.18 -8.74
CA ILE A 69 -9.16 -21.99 -9.58
C ILE A 69 -10.22 -20.90 -9.42
N GLN A 70 -11.48 -21.25 -9.14
CA GLN A 70 -12.56 -20.26 -8.96
C GLN A 70 -12.35 -19.36 -7.74
N LYS A 71 -11.43 -19.70 -6.83
CA LYS A 71 -11.08 -18.88 -5.67
C LYS A 71 -10.17 -17.70 -6.02
N LEU A 72 -9.40 -17.78 -7.11
CA LEU A 72 -8.40 -16.75 -7.46
C LEU A 72 -9.01 -15.35 -7.60
N PRO A 73 -10.15 -15.14 -8.29
CA PRO A 73 -10.74 -13.80 -8.40
C PRO A 73 -11.23 -13.24 -7.05
N LEU A 74 -11.67 -14.11 -6.14
CA LEU A 74 -12.09 -13.69 -4.79
C LEU A 74 -10.88 -13.28 -3.95
N ILE A 75 -9.79 -14.05 -3.99
CA ILE A 75 -8.53 -13.72 -3.29
C ILE A 75 -8.00 -12.37 -3.80
N ASP A 76 -7.97 -12.19 -5.12
CA ASP A 76 -7.55 -10.93 -5.74
C ASP A 76 -8.43 -9.76 -5.31
N ALA A 77 -9.74 -9.93 -5.30
CA ALA A 77 -10.66 -8.90 -4.82
C ALA A 77 -10.43 -8.53 -3.34
N VAL A 78 -10.19 -9.53 -2.48
CA VAL A 78 -9.89 -9.33 -1.06
C VAL A 78 -8.60 -8.53 -0.85
N GLN A 79 -7.55 -8.81 -1.63
CA GLN A 79 -6.29 -8.05 -1.60
C GLN A 79 -6.47 -6.63 -2.16
N ARG A 80 -7.10 -6.47 -3.33
CA ARG A 80 -7.32 -5.15 -3.96
C ARG A 80 -8.20 -4.23 -3.11
N LEU A 81 -9.13 -4.79 -2.34
CA LEU A 81 -9.97 -4.05 -1.41
C LEU A 81 -9.28 -3.74 -0.07
N GLY A 82 -8.04 -4.19 0.13
CA GLY A 82 -7.21 -3.86 1.28
C GLY A 82 -7.62 -4.55 2.58
N VAL A 83 -8.34 -5.68 2.49
CA VAL A 83 -8.87 -6.41 3.66
C VAL A 83 -8.24 -7.80 3.84
N ASN A 84 -7.21 -8.13 3.06
CA ASN A 84 -6.50 -9.41 3.13
C ASN A 84 -5.83 -9.69 4.48
N TYR A 85 -5.44 -8.64 5.21
CA TYR A 85 -4.80 -8.77 6.54
C TYR A 85 -5.69 -9.45 7.60
N HIS A 86 -6.99 -9.60 7.33
CA HIS A 86 -7.92 -10.36 8.17
C HIS A 86 -7.97 -11.87 7.88
N PHE A 87 -7.45 -12.28 6.72
CA PHE A 87 -7.64 -13.62 6.14
C PHE A 87 -6.32 -14.22 5.62
N GLU A 88 -5.18 -13.79 6.17
CA GLU A 88 -3.84 -14.20 5.69
C GLU A 88 -3.71 -15.72 5.61
N LYS A 89 -4.13 -16.41 6.67
CA LYS A 89 -4.07 -17.87 6.73
C LYS A 89 -5.00 -18.54 5.72
N GLU A 90 -6.25 -18.08 5.62
CA GLU A 90 -7.21 -18.64 4.67
C GLU A 90 -6.77 -18.45 3.22
N ILE A 91 -6.10 -17.33 2.92
CA ILE A 91 -5.52 -17.05 1.60
C ILE A 91 -4.32 -17.97 1.36
N GLU A 92 -3.40 -18.09 2.32
CA GLU A 92 -2.22 -18.96 2.23
C GLU A 92 -2.62 -20.43 2.00
N ASP A 93 -3.52 -20.96 2.84
CA ASP A 93 -4.04 -22.34 2.73
C ASP A 93 -4.70 -22.57 1.36
N ALA A 94 -5.42 -21.56 0.83
CA ALA A 94 -6.07 -21.66 -0.49
C ALA A 94 -5.07 -21.62 -1.64
N LEU A 95 -4.06 -20.75 -1.59
CA LEU A 95 -3.02 -20.67 -2.61
C LEU A 95 -2.14 -21.91 -2.61
N GLU A 96 -1.78 -22.46 -1.46
CA GLU A 96 -1.04 -23.72 -1.36
C GLU A 96 -1.83 -24.89 -2.01
N ALA A 97 -3.14 -24.96 -1.78
CA ALA A 97 -4.00 -25.95 -2.41
C ALA A 97 -4.07 -25.79 -3.94
N ILE A 98 -4.10 -24.55 -4.46
CA ILE A 98 -4.09 -24.26 -5.90
C ILE A 98 -2.73 -24.62 -6.50
N TYR A 99 -1.63 -24.30 -5.81
CA TYR A 99 -0.27 -24.54 -6.27
C TYR A 99 -0.01 -26.02 -6.58
N HIS A 100 -0.56 -26.92 -5.76
CA HIS A 100 -0.43 -28.37 -5.94
C HIS A 100 -1.42 -28.97 -6.95
N ASP A 101 -2.36 -28.18 -7.49
CA ASP A 101 -3.27 -28.62 -8.56
C ASP A 101 -2.57 -28.51 -9.92
N ASN A 102 -2.37 -29.65 -10.58
CA ASN A 102 -1.66 -29.78 -11.87
C ASN A 102 -2.50 -29.41 -13.11
N ASN A 103 -3.76 -28.98 -12.96
CA ASN A 103 -4.63 -28.63 -14.08
C ASN A 103 -4.33 -27.22 -14.64
N GLU A 104 -3.19 -27.06 -15.32
CA GLU A 104 -2.78 -25.79 -15.94
C GLU A 104 -3.02 -25.71 -17.46
N ALA A 105 -3.22 -26.87 -18.12
CA ALA A 105 -3.19 -26.96 -19.58
C ALA A 105 -4.33 -26.18 -20.26
N ASP A 106 -5.53 -26.19 -19.69
CA ASP A 106 -6.74 -25.62 -20.32
C ASP A 106 -7.04 -24.18 -19.85
N ASN A 107 -6.23 -23.62 -18.96
CA ASN A 107 -6.48 -22.28 -18.41
C ASN A 107 -6.23 -21.19 -19.46
N ASP A 108 -7.17 -20.25 -19.57
CA ASP A 108 -7.07 -19.06 -20.39
C ASP A 108 -5.96 -18.10 -19.90
N LEU A 109 -5.73 -17.02 -20.66
CA LEU A 109 -4.69 -16.04 -20.35
C LEU A 109 -4.92 -15.43 -18.97
N ARG A 110 -6.12 -14.91 -18.72
CA ARG A 110 -6.48 -14.26 -17.45
C ARG A 110 -6.25 -15.17 -16.25
N THR A 111 -6.75 -16.41 -16.30
CA THR A 111 -6.65 -17.38 -15.20
C THR A 111 -5.21 -17.80 -14.94
N THR A 112 -4.48 -18.12 -16.00
CA THR A 112 -3.06 -18.52 -15.90
C THR A 112 -2.23 -17.40 -15.30
N THR A 113 -2.49 -16.18 -15.74
CA THR A 113 -1.76 -14.99 -15.30
C THR A 113 -2.09 -14.62 -13.86
N LEU A 114 -3.38 -14.64 -13.49
CA LEU A 114 -3.82 -14.36 -12.12
C LEU A 114 -3.23 -15.37 -11.14
N ARG A 115 -3.23 -16.66 -11.51
CA ARG A 115 -2.56 -17.72 -10.75
C ARG A 115 -1.08 -17.40 -10.58
N PHE A 116 -0.36 -17.13 -11.66
CA PHE A 116 1.07 -16.79 -11.62
C PHE A 116 1.34 -15.60 -10.68
N ARG A 117 0.60 -14.50 -10.85
CA ARG A 117 0.76 -13.28 -10.05
C ARG A 117 0.54 -13.54 -8.56
N LEU A 118 -0.62 -14.09 -8.19
CA LEU A 118 -0.97 -14.32 -6.78
C LEU A 118 0.01 -15.26 -6.07
N HIS A 119 0.47 -16.33 -6.74
CA HIS A 119 1.46 -17.22 -6.15
C HIS A 119 2.81 -16.51 -5.95
N LYS A 120 3.28 -15.75 -6.94
CA LYS A 120 4.54 -15.02 -6.84
C LYS A 120 4.49 -13.92 -5.77
N GLU A 121 3.33 -13.27 -5.60
CA GLU A 121 3.11 -12.25 -4.55
C GLU A 121 3.25 -12.84 -3.14
N HIS A 122 2.83 -14.10 -2.97
CA HIS A 122 2.93 -14.85 -1.72
C HIS A 122 4.24 -15.64 -1.59
N GLY A 123 5.20 -15.44 -2.48
CA GLY A 123 6.55 -16.00 -2.38
C GLY A 123 6.70 -17.44 -2.90
N PHE A 124 5.72 -17.97 -3.61
CA PHE A 124 5.86 -19.26 -4.31
C PHE A 124 6.76 -19.13 -5.54
N ASP A 125 7.56 -20.16 -5.79
CA ASP A 125 8.43 -20.23 -6.97
C ASP A 125 7.63 -20.75 -8.17
N VAL A 126 7.13 -19.83 -8.99
CA VAL A 126 6.35 -20.17 -10.19
C VAL A 126 7.16 -19.91 -11.45
N PRO A 127 7.41 -20.93 -12.29
CA PRO A 127 8.15 -20.77 -13.54
C PRO A 127 7.41 -19.88 -14.55
N CYS A 128 8.09 -18.88 -15.11
CA CYS A 128 7.55 -17.99 -16.15
C CYS A 128 7.25 -18.73 -17.48
N GLU A 129 7.76 -19.94 -17.64
CA GLU A 129 7.56 -20.82 -18.78
C GLU A 129 6.09 -21.22 -19.00
N VAL A 130 5.24 -21.06 -17.98
CA VAL A 130 3.79 -21.19 -18.09
C VAL A 130 3.21 -20.31 -19.20
N PHE A 131 3.87 -19.19 -19.54
CA PHE A 131 3.42 -18.29 -20.59
C PHE A 131 3.78 -18.74 -22.01
N TYR A 132 4.62 -19.78 -22.20
CA TYR A 132 4.97 -20.26 -23.54
C TYR A 132 3.77 -20.79 -24.33
N LYS A 133 2.72 -21.29 -23.66
CA LYS A 133 1.48 -21.73 -24.34
C LYS A 133 0.73 -20.58 -25.03
N PHE A 134 1.04 -19.34 -24.66
CA PHE A 134 0.47 -18.12 -25.26
C PHE A 134 1.34 -17.54 -26.37
N LYS A 135 2.46 -18.20 -26.71
CA LYS A 135 3.32 -17.80 -27.83
C LYS A 135 3.01 -18.61 -29.10
N ASP A 136 3.24 -18.00 -30.25
CA ASP A 136 3.15 -18.63 -31.56
C ASP A 136 4.44 -19.36 -31.95
N GLU A 137 4.46 -19.94 -33.15
CA GLU A 137 5.62 -20.68 -33.69
C GLU A 137 6.86 -19.78 -33.89
N GLU A 138 6.65 -18.48 -34.06
CA GLU A 138 7.70 -17.46 -34.21
C GLU A 138 8.22 -16.94 -32.87
N ARG A 139 7.72 -17.49 -31.75
CA ARG A 139 8.02 -17.07 -30.38
C ARG A 139 7.55 -15.65 -30.05
N ASN A 140 6.48 -15.17 -30.67
CA ASN A 140 5.81 -13.93 -30.26
C ASN A 140 4.54 -14.27 -29.48
N PHE A 141 4.06 -13.34 -28.65
CA PHE A 141 2.74 -13.49 -28.04
C PHE A 141 1.67 -13.50 -29.13
N LYS A 142 0.76 -14.49 -29.07
CA LYS A 142 -0.27 -14.70 -30.10
C LYS A 142 -1.10 -13.43 -30.27
N SER A 143 -1.24 -12.97 -31.51
CA SER A 143 -2.11 -11.83 -31.85
C SER A 143 -3.58 -12.07 -31.50
N SER A 144 -4.02 -13.31 -31.36
CA SER A 144 -5.38 -13.63 -30.89
C SER A 144 -5.67 -13.13 -29.47
N LEU A 145 -4.63 -12.88 -28.66
CA LEU A 145 -4.78 -12.39 -27.27
C LEU A 145 -5.17 -10.92 -27.21
N THR A 146 -5.02 -10.16 -28.30
CA THR A 146 -5.23 -8.71 -28.29
C THR A 146 -6.67 -8.30 -28.01
N ASN A 147 -7.62 -9.22 -28.17
CA ASN A 147 -9.04 -9.00 -27.90
C ASN A 147 -9.39 -9.23 -26.42
N ASP A 148 -8.55 -9.93 -25.66
CA ASP A 148 -8.76 -10.19 -24.22
C ASP A 148 -8.13 -9.07 -23.38
N VAL A 149 -8.81 -7.92 -23.33
CA VAL A 149 -8.32 -6.74 -22.59
C VAL A 149 -8.08 -7.04 -21.12
N GLN A 150 -8.90 -7.90 -20.50
CA GLN A 150 -8.75 -8.25 -19.09
C GLN A 150 -7.55 -9.17 -18.86
N GLY A 151 -7.36 -10.18 -19.71
CA GLY A 151 -6.15 -11.02 -19.67
C GLY A 151 -4.87 -10.23 -19.94
N LEU A 152 -4.92 -9.24 -20.84
CA LEU A 152 -3.79 -8.33 -21.09
C LEU A 152 -3.47 -7.46 -19.88
N LEU A 153 -4.48 -6.95 -19.18
CA LEU A 153 -4.29 -6.15 -17.97
C LEU A 153 -3.64 -6.97 -16.85
N GLU A 154 -4.16 -8.18 -16.60
CA GLU A 154 -3.54 -9.10 -15.65
C GLU A 154 -2.09 -9.43 -16.05
N LEU A 155 -1.82 -9.63 -17.36
CA LEU A 155 -0.49 -9.99 -17.84
C LEU A 155 0.49 -8.85 -17.66
N TYR A 156 0.04 -7.62 -17.89
CA TYR A 156 0.80 -6.42 -17.60
C TYR A 156 1.16 -6.36 -16.11
N GLU A 157 0.18 -6.49 -15.22
CA GLU A 157 0.42 -6.45 -13.77
C GLU A 157 1.38 -7.56 -13.31
N ALA A 158 1.17 -8.80 -13.77
CA ALA A 158 2.03 -9.95 -13.44
C ALA A 158 3.48 -9.78 -13.94
N SER A 159 3.65 -9.23 -15.14
CA SER A 159 4.97 -9.03 -15.75
C SER A 159 5.83 -7.97 -15.04
N CYS A 160 5.20 -7.06 -14.30
CA CYS A 160 5.90 -6.11 -13.42
C CYS A 160 6.63 -6.81 -12.25
N MET A 161 6.30 -8.06 -11.94
CA MET A 161 6.92 -8.86 -10.88
C MET A 161 8.13 -9.70 -11.34
N ARG A 162 8.62 -9.46 -12.55
CA ARG A 162 9.72 -10.24 -13.11
C ARG A 162 11.02 -10.11 -12.32
N VAL A 163 11.80 -11.17 -12.33
CA VAL A 163 13.18 -11.22 -11.82
C VAL A 163 14.17 -11.41 -12.96
N HIS A 164 15.46 -11.28 -12.66
CA HIS A 164 16.51 -11.46 -13.67
C HIS A 164 16.45 -12.84 -14.33
N GLY A 165 16.45 -12.87 -15.66
CA GLY A 165 16.42 -14.10 -16.46
C GLY A 165 15.02 -14.50 -16.96
N GLU A 166 13.96 -13.78 -16.57
CA GLU A 166 12.59 -14.02 -17.07
C GLU A 166 12.28 -13.15 -18.31
N ASP A 167 13.05 -13.31 -19.39
CA ASP A 167 12.96 -12.48 -20.60
C ASP A 167 11.55 -12.47 -21.24
N ILE A 168 10.79 -13.57 -21.06
CA ILE A 168 9.40 -13.68 -21.51
C ILE A 168 8.48 -12.61 -20.89
N LEU A 169 8.78 -12.17 -19.66
CA LEU A 169 8.00 -11.14 -18.97
C LEU A 169 8.39 -9.73 -19.43
N ASP A 170 9.64 -9.49 -19.85
CA ASP A 170 10.01 -8.24 -20.53
C ASP A 170 9.25 -8.09 -21.86
N GLU A 171 9.19 -9.17 -22.64
CA GLU A 171 8.37 -9.20 -23.85
C GLU A 171 6.88 -8.99 -23.56
N ALA A 172 6.38 -9.57 -22.46
CA ALA A 172 4.99 -9.42 -22.03
C ALA A 172 4.64 -7.96 -21.71
N ILE A 173 5.54 -7.22 -21.05
CA ILE A 173 5.35 -5.77 -20.80
C ILE A 173 5.23 -5.01 -22.11
N SER A 174 6.15 -5.26 -23.06
CA SER A 174 6.13 -4.58 -24.36
C SER A 174 4.84 -4.86 -25.13
N PHE A 175 4.43 -6.14 -25.16
CA PHE A 175 3.20 -6.58 -25.84
C PHE A 175 1.96 -5.96 -25.21
N THR A 176 1.78 -6.13 -23.89
CA THR A 176 0.60 -5.64 -23.16
C THR A 176 0.49 -4.13 -23.17
N THR A 177 1.59 -3.40 -22.95
CA THR A 177 1.59 -1.92 -22.98
C THR A 177 1.11 -1.40 -24.33
N THR A 178 1.60 -1.99 -25.42
CA THR A 178 1.21 -1.59 -26.79
C THR A 178 -0.30 -1.80 -27.01
N HIS A 179 -0.81 -2.99 -26.69
CA HIS A 179 -2.21 -3.34 -26.96
C HIS A 179 -3.19 -2.69 -25.99
N LEU A 180 -2.83 -2.52 -24.71
CA LEU A 180 -3.64 -1.79 -23.72
C LEU A 180 -3.73 -0.31 -24.07
N THR A 181 -2.67 0.31 -24.59
CA THR A 181 -2.71 1.71 -25.05
C THR A 181 -3.70 1.88 -26.21
N VAL A 182 -3.70 0.95 -27.16
CA VAL A 182 -4.68 0.95 -28.26
C VAL A 182 -6.10 0.73 -27.73
N ALA A 183 -6.30 -0.25 -26.84
CA ALA A 183 -7.61 -0.52 -26.24
C ALA A 183 -8.15 0.70 -25.48
N ALA A 184 -7.32 1.35 -24.65
CA ALA A 184 -7.69 2.54 -23.89
C ALA A 184 -8.11 3.72 -24.77
N ALA A 185 -7.50 3.87 -25.96
CA ALA A 185 -7.90 4.90 -26.92
C ALA A 185 -9.26 4.62 -27.60
N THR A 186 -9.70 3.37 -27.60
CA THR A 186 -10.96 2.92 -28.21
C THR A 186 -12.11 2.74 -27.21
N LEU A 187 -11.81 2.68 -25.91
CA LEU A 187 -12.80 2.50 -24.85
C LEU A 187 -13.46 3.84 -24.51
N ASP A 188 -14.75 3.96 -24.80
CA ASP A 188 -15.60 5.02 -24.25
C ASP A 188 -15.85 4.69 -22.76
N TYR A 189 -15.41 5.57 -21.84
CA TYR A 189 -15.42 5.33 -20.39
C TYR A 189 -16.83 5.51 -19.78
N PRO A 190 -17.21 4.80 -18.69
CA PRO A 190 -16.46 3.80 -17.93
C PRO A 190 -16.88 2.37 -18.23
N LEU A 191 -15.93 1.44 -18.11
CA LEU A 191 -16.18 0.03 -17.84
C LEU A 191 -16.87 -0.10 -16.46
N SER A 192 -18.18 0.17 -16.41
CA SER A 192 -18.99 0.04 -15.20
C SER A 192 -19.44 -1.41 -15.02
N GLU A 193 -19.09 -1.97 -13.86
CA GLU A 193 -19.84 -3.00 -13.13
C GLU A 193 -20.34 -4.16 -14.00
N GLN A 194 -19.44 -5.05 -14.41
CA GLN A 194 -19.84 -6.42 -14.70
C GLN A 194 -20.21 -7.10 -13.38
N ASP A 195 -21.51 -7.35 -13.22
CA ASP A 195 -22.17 -8.28 -12.32
C ASP A 195 -21.40 -8.60 -11.03
N ILE A 196 -21.51 -7.70 -10.05
CA ILE A 196 -21.14 -7.96 -8.65
C ILE A 196 -22.04 -9.10 -8.16
N GLU A 197 -21.52 -10.32 -8.19
CA GLU A 197 -22.11 -11.51 -7.56
C GLU A 197 -22.46 -11.20 -6.08
N SER A 198 -23.43 -11.89 -5.49
CA SER A 198 -23.83 -11.64 -4.09
C SER A 198 -22.65 -11.68 -3.10
N HIS A 199 -21.68 -12.56 -3.34
CA HIS A 199 -20.42 -12.65 -2.59
C HIS A 199 -19.56 -11.39 -2.71
N SER A 200 -19.57 -10.75 -3.88
CA SER A 200 -18.88 -9.48 -4.12
C SER A 200 -19.56 -8.32 -3.37
N LYS A 201 -20.89 -8.38 -3.13
CA LYS A 201 -21.59 -7.37 -2.34
C LYS A 201 -21.22 -7.42 -0.84
N ALA A 202 -21.17 -8.61 -0.24
CA ALA A 202 -20.78 -8.77 1.16
C ALA A 202 -19.32 -8.29 1.37
N LEU A 203 -18.41 -8.71 0.49
CA LEU A 203 -17.02 -8.27 0.51
C LEU A 203 -16.89 -6.74 0.32
N LEU A 204 -17.64 -6.14 -0.60
CA LEU A 204 -17.59 -4.70 -0.83
C LEU A 204 -18.13 -3.89 0.36
N GLU A 205 -19.21 -4.37 1.00
CA GLU A 205 -19.72 -3.75 2.23
C GLU A 205 -18.71 -3.86 3.38
N PHE A 206 -18.11 -5.05 3.55
CA PHE A 206 -17.06 -5.28 4.53
C PHE A 206 -15.89 -4.33 4.35
N ALA A 207 -15.34 -4.25 3.13
CA ALA A 207 -14.21 -3.39 2.81
C ALA A 207 -14.49 -1.90 3.04
N LYS A 208 -15.71 -1.44 2.73
CA LYS A 208 -16.12 -0.06 3.00
C LYS A 208 -16.16 0.24 4.50
N ILE A 209 -16.70 -0.68 5.31
CA ILE A 209 -16.74 -0.48 6.76
C ILE A 209 -15.32 -0.51 7.31
N ASP A 210 -14.52 -1.53 6.97
CA ASP A 210 -13.13 -1.69 7.41
C ASP A 210 -12.27 -0.46 7.09
N PHE A 211 -12.30 0.02 5.85
CA PHE A 211 -11.57 1.22 5.43
C PHE A 211 -11.94 2.46 6.25
N ASN A 212 -13.23 2.67 6.52
CA ASN A 212 -13.69 3.81 7.32
C ASN A 212 -13.28 3.69 8.79
N LEU A 213 -13.29 2.47 9.35
CA LEU A 213 -12.82 2.21 10.71
C LEU A 213 -11.31 2.45 10.83
N LEU A 214 -10.52 1.94 9.88
CA LEU A 214 -9.08 2.20 9.79
C LEU A 214 -8.77 3.69 9.61
N GLN A 215 -9.49 4.38 8.74
CA GLN A 215 -9.30 5.82 8.53
C GLN A 215 -9.58 6.61 9.81
N LEU A 216 -10.62 6.25 10.56
CA LEU A 216 -10.90 6.87 11.86
C LEU A 216 -9.78 6.58 12.87
N PHE A 217 -9.28 5.35 12.90
CA PHE A 217 -8.15 4.96 13.72
C PHE A 217 -6.90 5.78 13.40
N HIS A 218 -6.51 5.86 12.11
CA HIS A 218 -5.37 6.65 11.65
C HIS A 218 -5.54 8.15 11.93
N ARG A 219 -6.77 8.69 11.87
CA ARG A 219 -7.03 10.09 12.25
C ARG A 219 -6.80 10.34 13.74
N LYS A 220 -7.13 9.38 14.62
CA LYS A 220 -6.82 9.47 16.05
C LYS A 220 -5.31 9.47 16.28
N GLU A 221 -4.57 8.58 15.61
CA GLU A 221 -3.10 8.53 15.64
C GLU A 221 -2.48 9.84 15.16
N LEU A 222 -2.93 10.34 14.01
CA LEU A 222 -2.45 11.60 13.44
C LEU A 222 -2.72 12.79 14.36
N SER A 223 -3.87 12.82 15.06
CA SER A 223 -4.15 13.86 16.06
C SER A 223 -3.19 13.82 17.26
N GLU A 224 -2.82 12.65 17.75
CA GLU A 224 -1.77 12.52 18.77
C GLU A 224 -0.43 13.04 18.28
N ILE A 225 -0.06 12.72 17.04
CA ILE A 225 1.20 13.14 16.42
C ILE A 225 1.23 14.64 16.17
N CYS A 226 0.16 15.22 15.62
CA CYS A 226 0.08 16.66 15.38
C CYS A 226 0.13 17.45 16.68
N ARG A 227 -0.50 16.97 17.77
CA ARG A 227 -0.35 17.59 19.11
C ARG A 227 1.09 17.54 19.59
N TRP A 228 1.72 16.37 19.52
CA TRP A 228 3.15 16.22 19.86
C TRP A 228 4.05 17.17 19.05
N TRP A 229 3.81 17.30 17.75
CA TRP A 229 4.57 18.19 16.88
C TRP A 229 4.36 19.67 17.23
N LYS A 230 3.10 20.05 17.53
CA LYS A 230 2.74 21.41 17.94
C LYS A 230 3.36 21.79 19.29
N ASP A 231 3.42 20.86 20.24
CA ASP A 231 4.03 21.08 21.55
C ASP A 231 5.56 21.33 21.45
N LEU A 232 6.22 20.76 20.44
CA LEU A 232 7.64 21.02 20.16
C LEU A 232 7.88 22.42 19.59
N ASP A 233 6.89 22.97 18.87
CA ASP A 233 6.91 24.32 18.31
C ASP A 233 8.14 24.59 17.42
N PHE A 234 8.49 23.61 16.58
CA PHE A 234 9.63 23.75 15.65
C PHE A 234 9.35 24.74 14.53
N THR A 235 8.09 24.95 14.15
CA THR A 235 7.73 25.98 13.17
C THR A 235 8.18 27.38 13.62
N SER A 236 8.21 27.66 14.94
CA SER A 236 8.73 28.93 15.48
C SER A 236 10.23 28.87 15.79
N LYS A 237 10.72 27.75 16.36
CA LYS A 237 12.11 27.61 16.85
C LYS A 237 13.10 27.34 15.72
N LEU A 238 12.66 26.65 14.67
CA LEU A 238 13.44 26.20 13.52
C LEU A 238 12.71 26.57 12.22
N PRO A 239 12.49 27.87 11.95
CA PRO A 239 11.68 28.32 10.81
C PRO A 239 12.31 28.02 9.44
N PHE A 240 13.57 27.56 9.42
CA PHE A 240 14.25 27.13 8.20
C PHE A 240 13.88 25.69 7.79
N ALA A 241 13.30 24.88 8.69
CA ALA A 241 12.99 23.49 8.42
C ALA A 241 11.57 23.32 7.86
N ARG A 242 11.36 22.26 7.08
CA ARG A 242 10.06 21.89 6.49
C ARG A 242 9.09 21.43 7.58
N ASP A 243 7.91 22.05 7.61
CA ASP A 243 6.80 21.61 8.46
C ASP A 243 5.91 20.60 7.71
N ARG A 244 6.21 19.31 7.86
CA ARG A 244 5.65 18.21 7.04
C ARG A 244 5.27 16.95 7.82
N VAL A 245 4.85 17.12 9.08
CA VAL A 245 4.53 15.97 9.95
C VAL A 245 3.37 15.12 9.42
N VAL A 246 2.39 15.74 8.74
CA VAL A 246 1.24 15.04 8.15
C VAL A 246 1.67 14.19 6.96
N GLU A 247 2.54 14.72 6.11
CA GLU A 247 3.13 14.00 4.98
C GLU A 247 4.01 12.85 5.46
N GLY A 248 4.81 13.09 6.52
CA GLY A 248 5.60 12.04 7.16
C GLY A 248 4.73 10.91 7.70
N TYR A 249 3.59 11.24 8.32
CA TYR A 249 2.63 10.23 8.76
C TYR A 249 2.01 9.46 7.58
N PHE A 250 1.63 10.15 6.51
CA PHE A 250 1.09 9.54 5.29
C PHE A 250 2.05 8.51 4.69
N TRP A 251 3.35 8.83 4.64
CA TRP A 251 4.38 7.87 4.20
C TRP A 251 4.38 6.61 5.05
N ILE A 252 4.26 6.75 6.37
CA ILE A 252 4.32 5.63 7.31
C ILE A 252 3.06 4.77 7.30
N VAL A 253 1.89 5.34 7.05
CA VAL A 253 0.67 4.55 6.75
C VAL A 253 0.88 3.68 5.51
N GLY A 254 1.62 4.17 4.51
CA GLY A 254 1.99 3.38 3.32
C GLY A 254 2.96 2.22 3.59
N VAL A 255 3.73 2.27 4.69
CA VAL A 255 4.65 1.16 5.06
C VAL A 255 3.90 0.02 5.76
N TYR A 256 2.98 0.36 6.67
CA TYR A 256 2.08 -0.60 7.32
C TYR A 256 0.84 0.13 7.84
N PHE A 257 -0.34 -0.24 7.36
CA PHE A 257 -1.60 0.45 7.68
C PHE A 257 -2.41 -0.28 8.76
N GLU A 258 -2.07 -1.53 9.07
CA GLU A 258 -2.85 -2.43 9.91
C GLU A 258 -2.83 -1.99 11.39
N PRO A 259 -3.90 -2.22 12.16
CA PRO A 259 -4.03 -1.69 13.53
C PRO A 259 -2.91 -2.15 14.49
N GLN A 260 -2.43 -3.39 14.35
CA GLN A 260 -1.38 -3.96 15.21
C GLN A 260 -0.06 -3.18 15.17
N TYR A 261 0.20 -2.45 14.08
CA TYR A 261 1.42 -1.65 13.92
C TYR A 261 1.28 -0.19 14.37
N SER A 262 0.21 0.13 15.10
CA SER A 262 -0.07 1.49 15.62
C SER A 262 1.13 2.14 16.32
N LEU A 263 1.74 1.43 17.26
CA LEU A 263 2.90 1.94 17.99
C LEU A 263 4.08 2.19 17.05
N GLY A 264 4.31 1.25 16.12
CA GLY A 264 5.33 1.38 15.08
C GLY A 264 5.13 2.64 14.24
N ARG A 265 3.89 2.90 13.78
CA ARG A 265 3.59 4.08 12.98
C ARG A 265 3.86 5.38 13.73
N LYS A 266 3.42 5.44 14.99
CA LYS A 266 3.65 6.62 15.84
C LYS A 266 5.13 6.88 16.09
N ILE A 267 5.93 5.85 16.35
CA ILE A 267 7.37 5.99 16.54
C ILE A 267 8.04 6.42 15.24
N MET A 268 7.79 5.70 14.14
CA MET A 268 8.47 5.95 12.87
C MET A 268 8.13 7.32 12.30
N THR A 269 6.90 7.79 12.45
CA THR A 269 6.53 9.15 12.05
C THR A 269 7.35 10.21 12.79
N LYS A 270 7.55 10.03 14.10
CA LYS A 270 8.38 10.94 14.89
C LYS A 270 9.84 10.89 14.44
N VAL A 271 10.36 9.69 14.17
CA VAL A 271 11.72 9.51 13.65
C VAL A 271 11.90 10.23 12.32
N ILE A 272 10.98 10.04 11.37
CA ILE A 272 11.02 10.73 10.07
C ILE A 272 10.92 12.24 10.22
N ALA A 273 10.04 12.73 11.10
CA ALA A 273 9.89 14.17 11.32
C ALA A 273 11.17 14.79 11.90
N MET A 274 11.83 14.11 12.85
CA MET A 274 13.12 14.56 13.40
C MET A 274 14.24 14.47 12.36
N ALA A 275 14.32 13.37 11.60
CA ALA A 275 15.30 13.20 10.53
C ALA A 275 15.15 14.28 9.44
N SER A 276 13.92 14.68 9.10
CA SER A 276 13.68 15.79 8.16
C SER A 276 14.23 17.12 8.66
N ILE A 277 14.19 17.39 9.97
CA ILE A 277 14.80 18.59 10.56
C ILE A 277 16.32 18.51 10.46
N GLU A 278 16.90 17.34 10.75
CA GLU A 278 18.35 17.13 10.63
C GLU A 278 18.81 17.32 9.18
N ASP A 279 18.09 16.74 8.22
CA ASP A 279 18.29 16.91 6.78
C ASP A 279 18.28 18.40 6.38
N ASP A 280 17.24 19.15 6.77
CA ASP A 280 17.16 20.60 6.50
C ASP A 280 18.27 21.40 7.19
N THR A 281 18.72 20.93 8.35
CA THR A 281 19.82 21.56 9.07
C THR A 281 21.10 21.44 8.25
N TYR A 282 21.45 20.25 7.76
CA TYR A 282 22.67 20.05 6.97
C TYR A 282 22.60 20.68 5.58
N ASP A 283 21.45 20.59 4.91
CA ASP A 283 21.32 21.02 3.52
C ASP A 283 21.12 22.54 3.37
N SER A 284 20.44 23.16 4.34
CA SER A 284 19.87 24.50 4.14
C SER A 284 20.15 25.50 5.26
N TYR A 285 20.85 25.12 6.34
CA TYR A 285 21.01 26.02 7.49
C TYR A 285 22.39 26.00 8.18
N ALA A 286 23.02 24.84 8.30
CA ALA A 286 24.28 24.66 8.99
C ALA A 286 25.45 25.30 8.22
N THR A 287 26.46 25.71 8.98
CA THR A 287 27.77 26.09 8.46
C THR A 287 28.71 24.90 8.56
N TYR A 288 29.83 24.94 7.84
CA TYR A 288 30.82 23.86 7.86
C TYR A 288 31.47 23.65 9.24
N ASP A 289 31.61 24.72 10.02
CA ASP A 289 32.09 24.71 11.41
C ASP A 289 30.99 24.27 12.39
#